data_AF-A0AAD9HG87-F1
#
_entry.id   AF-A0AAD9HG87-F1
#
_cell.length_a   1.000
_cell.length_b   1.000
_cell.length_c   1.000
_cell.angle_alpha   90.00
_cell.angle_beta   90.00
_cell.angle_gamma   90.00
#
_symmetry.space_group_name_H-M   'P 1'
#
loop_
_entity.id
_entity.type
_entity.pdbx_description
1 polymer ?
#
loop_
_entity_poly.entity_id
_entity_poly.type
_entity_poly.pdbx_seq_one_letter_code
_entity_poly.pdbx_strand_id
1 'polypeptide(L)'
;MEHFSQSELAKHHDIKDIWVSIRGKVYDITSYVDDHPGGIEVLKDVAGSDSTESFEYVNHSEDAYRTLQKFEIGVLEHDVGSIHHQSSR
;
A
#
# COMPACT_ATOMS: atom_id res chain seq x y z
N MET A 1 4.03 6.77 -13.37
CA MET A 1 3.55 6.16 -12.13
C MET A 1 2.04 6.12 -12.25
N GLU A 2 1.46 4.95 -12.06
CA GLU A 2 0.01 4.79 -12.05
C GLU A 2 -0.55 5.33 -10.73
N HIS A 3 -1.78 5.82 -10.76
CA HIS A 3 -2.50 6.38 -9.63
C HIS A 3 -3.70 5.48 -9.30
N PHE A 4 -3.83 5.10 -8.04
CA PHE A 4 -4.91 4.21 -7.58
C PHE A 4 -5.75 4.89 -6.51
N SER A 5 -7.07 4.82 -6.63
CA SER A 5 -7.96 5.30 -5.57
C SER A 5 -8.00 4.32 -4.40
N GLN A 6 -8.42 4.79 -3.23
CA GLN A 6 -8.62 3.93 -2.06
C GLN A 6 -9.70 2.85 -2.32
N SER A 7 -10.73 3.19 -3.11
CA SER A 7 -11.75 2.24 -3.55
C SER A 7 -11.20 1.17 -4.49
N GLU A 8 -10.17 1.49 -5.29
CA GLU A 8 -9.49 0.51 -6.12
C GLU A 8 -8.63 -0.41 -5.26
N LEU A 9 -7.81 0.16 -4.38
CA LEU A 9 -6.98 -0.59 -3.43
C LEU A 9 -7.83 -1.62 -2.65
N ALA A 10 -9.00 -1.21 -2.14
CA ALA A 10 -9.89 -2.06 -1.37
C ALA A 10 -10.44 -3.30 -2.12
N LYS A 11 -10.36 -3.34 -3.46
CA LYS A 11 -10.74 -4.52 -4.25
C LYS A 11 -9.70 -5.63 -4.18
N HIS A 12 -8.45 -5.29 -3.92
CA HIS A 12 -7.30 -6.21 -3.90
C HIS A 12 -7.03 -6.69 -2.47
N HIS A 13 -8.02 -7.36 -1.88
CA HIS A 13 -7.97 -7.89 -0.51
C HIS A 13 -7.92 -9.43 -0.43
N ASP A 14 -7.86 -10.11 -1.57
CA ASP A 14 -7.93 -11.57 -1.65
C ASP A 14 -6.54 -12.20 -1.56
N ILE A 15 -6.43 -13.42 -1.04
CA ILE A 15 -5.14 -14.10 -0.87
C ILE A 15 -4.35 -14.32 -2.17
N LYS A 16 -5.04 -14.25 -3.32
CA LYS A 16 -4.47 -14.38 -4.67
C LYS A 16 -4.34 -13.03 -5.39
N ASP A 17 -4.65 -11.95 -4.71
CA ASP A 17 -4.66 -10.57 -5.21
C ASP A 17 -4.61 -9.59 -4.01
N ILE A 18 -3.42 -9.45 -3.41
CA ILE A 18 -3.19 -8.60 -2.23
C ILE A 18 -2.41 -7.37 -2.63
N TRP A 19 -3.05 -6.21 -2.53
CA TRP A 19 -2.36 -4.92 -2.61
C TRP A 19 -2.37 -4.21 -1.28
N VAL A 20 -1.33 -3.43 -1.03
CA VAL A 20 -1.20 -2.61 0.18
C VAL A 20 -0.67 -1.22 -0.18
N SER A 21 -1.09 -0.22 0.58
CA SER A 21 -0.48 1.11 0.53
C SER A 21 0.48 1.29 1.70
N ILE A 22 1.71 1.72 1.42
CA ILE A 22 2.70 2.11 2.44
C ILE A 22 3.30 3.45 2.07
N ARG A 23 3.11 4.45 2.93
CA ARG A 23 3.55 5.85 2.74
C ARG A 23 3.04 6.47 1.44
N GLY A 24 1.78 6.19 1.07
CA GLY A 24 1.14 6.70 -0.15
C GLY A 24 1.60 6.04 -1.45
N LYS A 25 2.37 4.95 -1.37
CA LYS A 25 2.74 4.12 -2.52
C LYS A 25 1.98 2.81 -2.48
N VAL A 26 1.57 2.31 -3.63
CA VAL A 26 0.82 1.06 -3.77
C VAL A 26 1.74 -0.05 -4.25
N TYR A 27 1.64 -1.20 -3.58
CA TYR A 27 2.45 -2.38 -3.83
C TYR A 27 1.57 -3.60 -4.07
N ASP A 28 1.87 -4.35 -5.12
CA ASP A 28 1.28 -5.66 -5.38
C ASP A 28 2.18 -6.75 -4.79
N ILE A 29 1.80 -7.25 -3.62
CA ILE A 29 2.57 -8.27 -2.89
C ILE A 29 2.03 -9.67 -3.12
N THR A 30 1.15 -9.88 -4.11
CA THR A 30 0.49 -11.16 -4.39
C THR A 30 1.48 -12.32 -4.55
N SER A 31 2.60 -12.09 -5.24
CA SER A 31 3.63 -13.12 -5.42
C SER A 31 4.56 -13.31 -4.23
N TYR A 32 4.46 -12.45 -3.21
CA TYR A 32 5.34 -12.44 -2.02
C TYR A 32 4.63 -12.97 -0.76
N VAL A 33 3.32 -13.23 -0.84
CA VAL A 33 2.50 -13.62 0.30
C VAL A 33 3.05 -14.86 1.03
N ASP A 34 3.50 -15.87 0.28
CA ASP A 34 4.07 -17.11 0.84
C ASP A 34 5.51 -16.93 1.38
N ASP A 35 6.23 -15.93 0.89
CA ASP A 35 7.62 -15.63 1.28
C ASP A 35 7.70 -14.63 2.46
N HIS A 36 6.56 -14.07 2.89
CA HIS A 36 6.53 -13.08 3.95
C HIS A 36 6.89 -13.70 5.33
N PRO A 37 7.99 -13.26 5.99
CA PRO A 37 8.43 -13.85 7.26
C PRO A 37 7.44 -13.69 8.42
N GLY A 38 6.57 -12.67 8.37
CA GLY A 38 5.50 -12.46 9.35
C GLY A 38 4.29 -13.38 9.16
N GLY A 39 4.28 -14.17 8.09
CA GLY A 39 3.19 -15.07 7.72
C GLY A 39 2.08 -14.37 6.93
N ILE A 40 1.19 -15.21 6.41
CA ILE A 40 0.07 -14.80 5.54
C ILE A 40 -1.08 -14.15 6.30
N GLU A 41 -1.30 -14.53 7.56
CA GLU A 41 -2.44 -14.06 8.35
C GLU A 41 -2.39 -12.55 8.57
N VAL A 42 -1.20 -12.00 8.87
CA VAL A 42 -1.03 -10.56 9.06
C VAL A 42 -1.20 -9.76 7.76
N LEU A 43 -0.92 -10.38 6.61
CA LEU A 43 -1.13 -9.74 5.31
C LEU A 43 -2.61 -9.66 4.94
N LYS A 44 -3.41 -10.68 5.29
CA LYS A 44 -4.86 -10.66 5.08
C LYS A 44 -5.54 -9.55 5.86
N ASP A 45 -5.10 -9.28 7.09
CA ASP A 45 -5.68 -8.24 7.94
C ASP A 45 -5.51 -6.83 7.37
N VAL A 46 -4.45 -6.61 6.57
CA VAL A 46 -4.12 -5.31 5.99
C VAL A 46 -4.35 -5.25 4.47
N ALA A 47 -4.84 -6.33 3.88
CA ALA A 47 -5.03 -6.45 2.44
C ALA A 47 -6.06 -5.41 1.94
N GLY A 48 -5.74 -4.75 0.83
CA GLY A 48 -6.56 -3.70 0.24
C GLY A 48 -6.63 -2.41 1.06
N SER A 49 -5.70 -2.17 1.97
CA SER A 49 -5.71 -1.00 2.86
C SER A 49 -4.37 -0.28 2.94
N ASP A 50 -4.36 0.89 3.59
CA ASP A 50 -3.11 1.55 3.96
C ASP A 50 -2.51 0.88 5.20
N SER A 51 -1.42 0.16 4.99
CA SER A 51 -0.72 -0.62 6.00
C SER A 51 0.50 0.12 6.55
N THR A 52 0.62 1.44 6.34
CA THR A 52 1.79 2.21 6.79
C THR A 52 2.04 2.05 8.28
N GLU A 53 0.98 2.20 9.09
CA GLU A 53 1.08 2.10 10.54
C GLU A 53 1.52 0.68 10.98
N SER A 54 0.88 -0.36 10.43
CA SER A 54 1.24 -1.75 10.73
C SER A 54 2.67 -2.09 10.31
N PHE A 55 3.10 -1.59 9.15
CA PHE A 55 4.45 -1.83 8.63
C PHE A 55 5.51 -1.13 9.48
N GLU A 56 5.27 0.10 9.91
CA GLU A 56 6.18 0.87 10.77
C GLU A 56 6.20 0.36 12.21
N TYR A 57 5.05 -0.08 12.74
CA TYR A 57 4.93 -0.66 14.09
C TYR A 57 5.80 -1.90 14.27
N VAL A 58 5.85 -2.78 13.25
CA VAL A 58 6.70 -3.97 13.24
C VAL A 58 8.20 -3.59 13.14
N ASN A 59 8.51 -2.38 12.70
CA ASN A 59 9.87 -1.87 12.50
C ASN A 59 10.70 -2.77 11.56
N HIS A 60 10.18 -2.97 10.35
CA HIS A 60 10.83 -3.74 9.29
C HIS A 60 12.25 -3.25 8.97
N SER A 61 13.14 -4.17 8.61
CA SER A 61 14.53 -3.88 8.25
C SER A 61 14.65 -3.14 6.91
N GLU A 62 15.80 -2.52 6.65
CA GLU A 62 16.07 -1.90 5.34
C GLU A 62 15.96 -2.88 4.17
N ASP A 63 16.31 -4.15 4.37
CA ASP A 63 16.17 -5.19 3.35
C ASP A 63 14.69 -5.48 3.02
N ALA A 64 13.80 -5.41 4.01
CA ALA A 64 12.37 -5.53 3.79
C ALA A 64 11.85 -4.34 2.96
N TYR A 65 12.32 -3.11 3.22
CA TYR A 65 12.00 -1.94 2.38
C TYR A 65 12.51 -2.12 0.94
N ARG A 66 13.73 -2.62 0.74
CA ARG A 66 14.29 -2.90 -0.60
C ARG A 66 13.49 -3.97 -1.34
N THR A 67 13.00 -4.97 -0.62
CA THR A 67 12.16 -6.03 -1.18
C THR A 67 10.80 -5.48 -1.58
N LEU A 68 10.16 -4.70 -0.69
CA LEU A 68 8.89 -4.03 -0.95
C LEU A 68 8.93 -3.14 -2.20
N GLN A 69 10.03 -2.39 -2.40
CA GLN A 69 10.20 -1.53 -3.57
C GLN A 69 10.12 -2.28 -4.91
N LYS A 70 10.42 -3.58 -4.96
CA LYS A 70 10.31 -4.38 -6.19
C LYS A 70 8.86 -4.63 -6.61
N PHE A 71 7.93 -4.48 -5.67
CA PHE A 71 6.50 -4.71 -5.83
C PHE A 71 5.72 -3.41 -6.05
N GLU A 72 6.40 -2.26 -6.15
CA GLU A 72 5.75 -0.97 -6.37
C GLU A 72 5.07 -0.92 -7.74
N ILE A 73 3.76 -0.68 -7.75
CA ILE A 73 2.95 -0.56 -8.97
C ILE A 73 2.49 0.88 -9.22
N GLY A 74 2.48 1.72 -8.20
CA GLY A 74 2.11 3.12 -8.34
C GLY A 74 1.95 3.85 -7.01
N VAL A 75 1.11 4.87 -7.01
CA VAL A 75 0.85 5.72 -5.84
C VAL A 75 -0.63 5.76 -5.51
N LEU A 76 -0.94 5.89 -4.22
CA LEU A 76 -2.31 6.04 -3.75
C LEU A 76 -2.74 7.48 -3.99
N GLU A 77 -3.87 7.66 -4.67
CA GLU A 77 -4.55 8.93 -4.76
C GLU A 77 -5.02 9.32 -3.36
N HIS A 78 -4.28 10.24 -2.75
CA HIS A 78 -4.85 11.02 -1.68
C HIS A 78 -5.83 12.00 -2.31
N ASP A 79 -7.04 12.07 -1.77
CA ASP A 79 -8.01 13.09 -2.12
C ASP A 79 -7.35 14.46 -1.88
N VAL A 80 -6.77 15.06 -2.94
CA VAL A 80 -6.27 16.44 -2.92
C VAL A 80 -7.49 17.37 -3.00
N GLY A 81 -8.51 17.11 -2.18
CA GLY A 81 -9.66 17.96 -1.96
C GLY A 81 -9.37 18.95 -0.86
N SER A 82 -8.45 19.90 -1.07
CA SER A 82 -8.43 21.27 -0.48
C SER A 82 -7.09 21.99 -0.70
N ILE A 83 -6.76 22.32 -1.94
CA ILE A 83 -6.11 23.62 -2.22
C ILE A 83 -7.04 24.38 -3.16
N HIS A 84 -8.14 24.85 -2.57
CA HIS A 84 -8.97 25.88 -3.18
C HIS A 84 -8.15 27.19 -3.13
N HIS A 85 -7.25 27.38 -4.11
CA HIS A 85 -6.62 28.67 -4.32
C HIS A 85 -7.69 29.60 -4.91
N GLN A 86 -8.53 30.17 -4.04
CA GLN A 86 -9.34 31.32 -4.41
C GLN A 86 -8.38 32.51 -4.60
N SER A 87 -7.84 32.65 -5.80
CA SER A 87 -7.38 33.96 -6.26
C SER A 87 -8.62 34.80 -6.51
N SER A 88 -9.10 35.44 -5.46
CA SER A 88 -10.05 36.55 -5.55
C SER A 88 -9.33 37.75 -6.16
N ARG A 89 -9.91 38.25 -7.26
CA ARG A 89 -9.87 39.61 -7.84
C ARG A 89 -8.67 40.50 -7.54
#